data_AF-A0A453ATS5-F1
#
_entry.id   AF-A0A453ATS5-F1
#
_cell.length_a   1.000
_cell.length_b   1.000
_cell.length_c   1.000
_cell.angle_alpha   90.00
_cell.angle_beta   90.00
_cell.angle_gamma   90.00
#
_symmetry.space_group_name_H-M   'P 1'
#
loop_
_entity.id
_entity.type
_entity.pdbx_description
1 polymer ?
#
loop_
_entity_poly.entity_id
_entity_poly.type
_entity_poly.pdbx_seq_one_letter_code
_entity_poly.pdbx_strand_id
1 'polypeptide(L)'
;NFTVPEDLSAYDGVELRVKGDGRRYKLIIRTSYEWDTIGYTASFDTTKGEWQSVRIPFSSLIPVFRARTATDAPPFDASNITALQLMFSKFEYDGKLNPTFAEGQFELPFSSIRAYINEPITPRFVHVSSAGVTRPERPGLDLSKQPPAVRMNKELGSILTYKLKACDLY
;
A
#
# COMPACT_ATOMS: atom_id res chain seq x y z
N ASN A 1 -16.84 -8.92 4.21
CA ASN A 1 -16.75 -7.64 3.49
C ASN A 1 -16.44 -6.55 4.49
N PHE A 2 -15.65 -5.55 4.09
CA PHE A 2 -15.39 -4.38 4.91
C PHE A 2 -16.65 -3.52 4.98
N THR A 3 -16.95 -2.98 6.16
CA THR A 3 -18.13 -2.12 6.37
C THR A 3 -17.98 -0.77 5.68
N VAL A 4 -16.73 -0.30 5.54
CA VAL A 4 -16.32 0.87 4.76
C VAL A 4 -15.27 0.39 3.76
N PRO A 5 -15.31 0.82 2.49
CA PRO A 5 -14.25 0.47 1.53
C PRO A 5 -12.90 1.02 1.99
N GLU A 6 -11.86 0.23 1.81
CA GLU A 6 -10.49 0.62 2.11
C GLU A 6 -9.84 1.29 0.88
N ASP A 7 -9.21 2.44 1.09
CA ASP A 7 -8.40 3.13 0.08
C ASP A 7 -6.93 2.75 0.26
N LEU A 8 -6.44 1.89 -0.63
CA LEU A 8 -5.04 1.48 -0.72
C LEU A 8 -4.33 2.05 -1.96
N SER A 9 -4.84 3.13 -2.56
CA SER A 9 -4.23 3.80 -3.72
C SER A 9 -2.81 4.31 -3.48
N ALA A 10 -2.43 4.45 -2.21
CA ALA A 10 -1.09 4.80 -1.75
C ALA A 10 -0.05 3.67 -1.82
N TYR A 11 -0.48 2.43 -2.11
CA TYR A 11 0.33 1.22 -2.02
C TYR A 11 0.45 0.52 -3.37
N ASP A 12 1.48 -0.30 -3.53
CA ASP A 12 1.76 -1.04 -4.76
C ASP A 12 1.13 -2.43 -4.80
N GLY A 13 0.73 -2.96 -3.64
CA GLY A 13 0.10 -4.27 -3.54
C GLY A 13 -0.14 -4.76 -2.13
N VAL A 14 -0.52 -6.03 -2.03
CA VAL A 14 -0.74 -6.74 -0.76
C VAL A 14 0.34 -7.79 -0.56
N GLU A 15 0.86 -7.90 0.65
CA GLU A 15 1.76 -8.96 1.08
C GLU A 15 1.06 -9.86 2.09
N LEU A 16 1.11 -11.16 1.83
CA LEU A 16 0.60 -12.22 2.69
C LEU A 16 1.77 -12.93 3.36
N ARG A 17 1.80 -12.99 4.69
CA ARG A 17 2.75 -13.83 5.43
C ARG A 17 2.05 -15.13 5.82
N VAL A 18 2.43 -16.22 5.16
CA VAL A 18 1.75 -17.52 5.26
C VAL A 18 2.73 -18.64 5.56
N LYS A 19 2.26 -19.67 6.25
CA LYS A 19 2.96 -20.96 6.32
C LYS A 19 2.40 -21.84 5.21
N GLY A 20 3.20 -22.08 4.17
CA GLY A 20 2.73 -22.76 2.98
C GLY A 20 2.47 -24.25 3.21
N ASP A 21 1.60 -24.83 2.39
CA ASP A 21 1.25 -26.25 2.43
C ASP A 21 1.55 -26.98 1.11
N GLY A 22 2.17 -26.29 0.14
CA GLY A 22 2.49 -26.84 -1.17
C GLY A 22 1.41 -26.60 -2.22
N ARG A 23 0.32 -25.89 -1.87
CA ARG A 23 -0.80 -25.64 -2.77
C ARG A 23 -0.74 -24.24 -3.37
N ARG A 24 -1.44 -24.13 -4.50
CA ARG A 24 -1.73 -22.91 -5.22
C ARG A 24 -3.09 -22.37 -4.82
N TYR A 25 -3.10 -21.10 -4.44
CA TYR A 25 -4.28 -20.37 -4.00
C TYR A 25 -4.53 -19.17 -4.91
N LYS A 26 -5.74 -18.61 -4.81
CA LYS A 26 -6.10 -17.33 -5.42
C LYS A 26 -6.39 -16.32 -4.33
N LEU A 27 -5.81 -15.12 -4.46
CA LEU A 27 -6.31 -13.92 -3.81
C LEU A 27 -7.29 -13.23 -4.76
N ILE A 28 -8.51 -12.98 -4.29
CA ILE A 28 -9.55 -12.24 -5.00
C ILE A 28 -9.82 -10.96 -4.20
N ILE A 29 -9.69 -9.81 -4.86
CA ILE A 29 -10.03 -8.51 -4.32
C ILE A 29 -11.29 -8.01 -5.02
N ARG A 30 -12.27 -7.55 -4.23
CA ARG A 30 -13.50 -6.94 -4.75
C ARG A 30 -13.48 -5.43 -4.51
N THR A 31 -14.03 -4.70 -5.47
CA THR A 31 -14.16 -3.24 -5.44
C THR A 31 -15.61 -2.76 -5.51
N SER A 32 -16.57 -3.68 -5.34
CA SER A 32 -18.01 -3.42 -5.30
C SER A 32 -18.65 -4.27 -4.20
N TYR A 33 -19.77 -3.78 -3.65
CA TYR A 33 -20.60 -4.53 -2.71
C TYR A 33 -21.64 -5.42 -3.41
N GLU A 34 -21.82 -5.25 -4.72
CA GLU A 34 -22.72 -6.08 -5.50
C GLU A 34 -22.21 -7.52 -5.57
N TRP A 35 -23.14 -8.46 -5.40
CA TRP A 35 -22.86 -9.88 -5.17
C TRP A 35 -22.38 -10.64 -6.41
N ASP A 36 -22.73 -10.18 -7.63
CA ASP A 36 -22.38 -10.82 -8.90
C ASP A 36 -21.49 -9.88 -9.75
N THR A 37 -20.37 -9.49 -9.17
CA THR A 37 -19.39 -8.58 -9.80
C THR A 37 -18.07 -9.27 -10.11
N ILE A 38 -17.30 -8.59 -10.97
CA ILE A 38 -15.90 -8.91 -11.25
C ILE A 38 -15.10 -8.95 -9.94
N GLY A 39 -14.27 -9.98 -9.80
CA GLY A 39 -13.22 -10.05 -8.79
C GLY A 39 -11.86 -9.90 -9.44
N TYR A 40 -11.01 -9.05 -8.89
CA TYR A 40 -9.64 -8.87 -9.35
C TYR A 40 -8.75 -9.91 -8.67
N THR A 41 -8.18 -10.80 -9.46
CA THR A 41 -7.63 -12.06 -8.94
C THR A 41 -6.15 -12.21 -9.31
N ALA A 42 -5.38 -12.77 -8.38
CA ALA A 42 -4.04 -13.27 -8.65
C ALA A 42 -3.87 -14.65 -8.01
N SER A 43 -3.24 -15.59 -8.73
CA SER A 43 -2.89 -16.91 -8.20
C SER A 43 -1.45 -16.91 -7.71
N PHE A 44 -1.19 -17.59 -6.59
CA PHE A 44 0.15 -17.73 -6.01
C PHE A 44 0.37 -19.15 -5.49
N ASP A 45 1.60 -19.62 -5.58
CA ASP A 45 2.03 -20.92 -5.03
C ASP A 45 2.60 -20.74 -3.63
N THR A 46 2.58 -21.82 -2.86
CA THR A 46 3.19 -21.85 -1.53
C THR A 46 4.18 -23.00 -1.41
N THR A 47 5.29 -22.78 -0.71
CA THR A 47 6.22 -23.86 -0.32
C THR A 47 5.75 -24.58 0.95
N LYS A 48 5.64 -25.91 0.91
CA LYS A 48 5.14 -26.73 2.02
C LYS A 48 6.03 -26.63 3.26
N GLY A 49 5.42 -26.33 4.40
CA GLY A 49 6.05 -26.27 5.72
C GLY A 49 6.77 -24.97 6.03
N GLU A 50 6.91 -24.07 5.05
CA GLU A 50 7.73 -22.86 5.17
C GLU A 50 6.90 -21.59 5.38
N TRP A 51 7.35 -20.74 6.31
CA TRP A 51 6.85 -19.39 6.41
C TRP A 51 7.44 -18.51 5.29
N GLN A 52 6.58 -18.00 4.42
CA GLN A 52 6.96 -17.18 3.27
C GLN A 52 6.12 -15.90 3.16
N SER A 53 6.70 -14.87 2.54
CA SER A 53 6.02 -13.61 2.26
C SER A 53 5.68 -13.56 0.78
N VAL A 54 4.40 -13.66 0.46
CA VAL A 54 3.89 -13.61 -0.92
C VAL A 54 3.45 -12.18 -1.20
N ARG A 55 4.19 -11.47 -2.06
CA ARG A 55 3.80 -10.15 -2.56
C ARG A 55 2.97 -10.28 -3.82
N ILE A 56 1.79 -9.66 -3.81
CA ILE A 56 0.86 -9.60 -4.93
C ILE A 56 0.75 -8.12 -5.32
N PRO A 57 1.47 -7.69 -6.37
CA PRO A 57 1.32 -6.35 -6.93
C PRO A 57 -0.10 -6.13 -7.43
N PHE A 58 -0.66 -4.94 -7.20
CA PHE A 58 -1.97 -4.58 -7.74
C PHE A 58 -2.00 -4.63 -9.27
N SER A 59 -0.88 -4.31 -9.91
CA SER A 59 -0.70 -4.43 -11.37
C SER A 59 -0.73 -5.86 -11.91
N SER A 60 -0.61 -6.87 -11.05
CA SER A 60 -0.70 -8.29 -11.43
C SER A 60 -2.12 -8.86 -11.35
N LEU A 61 -3.07 -8.10 -10.78
CA LEU A 61 -4.44 -8.55 -10.64
C LEU A 61 -5.16 -8.51 -11.98
N ILE A 62 -5.81 -9.62 -12.33
CA ILE A 62 -6.63 -9.72 -13.53
C ILE A 62 -8.11 -9.70 -13.18
N PRO A 63 -8.95 -8.99 -13.95
CA PRO A 63 -10.39 -9.00 -13.74
C PRO A 63 -10.98 -10.37 -14.14
N VAL A 64 -11.71 -11.00 -13.24
CA VAL A 64 -12.33 -12.32 -13.44
C VAL A 64 -13.81 -12.25 -13.09
N PHE A 65 -14.65 -12.70 -14.01
CA PHE A 65 -16.09 -12.87 -13.80
C PHE A 65 -16.47 -14.33 -14.05
N ARG A 66 -17.07 -14.98 -13.04
CA ARG A 66 -17.51 -16.38 -13.10
C ARG A 66 -16.42 -17.32 -13.67
N ALA A 67 -15.22 -17.24 -13.10
CA ALA A 67 -14.03 -18.01 -13.48
C ALA A 67 -13.47 -17.77 -14.89
N ARG A 68 -13.97 -16.77 -15.62
CA ARG A 68 -13.43 -16.34 -16.91
C ARG A 68 -12.77 -14.97 -16.81
N THR A 69 -11.65 -14.81 -17.49
CA THR A 69 -10.97 -13.52 -17.60
C THR A 69 -11.86 -12.54 -18.37
N ALA A 70 -12.13 -11.38 -17.78
CA ALA A 70 -12.97 -10.34 -18.38
C ALA A 70 -12.08 -9.29 -19.05
N THR A 71 -11.74 -9.49 -20.33
CA THR A 71 -10.78 -8.63 -21.06
C THR A 71 -11.23 -7.19 -21.23
N ASP A 72 -12.54 -6.96 -21.26
CA ASP A 72 -13.14 -5.63 -21.45
C ASP A 72 -13.43 -4.91 -20.13
N ALA A 73 -13.06 -5.52 -19.00
CA ALA A 73 -13.25 -4.92 -17.69
C ALA A 73 -12.23 -3.80 -17.43
N PRO A 74 -12.59 -2.79 -16.61
CA PRO A 74 -11.63 -1.79 -16.13
C PRO A 74 -10.43 -2.43 -15.41
N PRO A 75 -9.29 -1.73 -15.34
CA PRO A 75 -8.19 -2.15 -14.48
C PRO A 75 -8.58 -2.07 -13.00
N PHE A 76 -7.83 -2.77 -12.15
CA PHE A 76 -8.05 -2.75 -10.70
C PHE A 76 -7.93 -1.32 -10.14
N ASP A 77 -8.95 -0.90 -9.38
CA ASP A 77 -8.97 0.36 -8.63
C ASP A 77 -8.70 0.08 -7.15
N ALA A 78 -7.55 0.55 -6.66
CA ALA A 78 -7.12 0.34 -5.28
C ALA A 78 -7.80 1.29 -4.28
N SER A 79 -8.59 2.27 -4.73
CA SER A 79 -9.21 3.28 -3.86
C SER A 79 -10.52 2.84 -3.19
N ASN A 80 -11.10 1.72 -3.64
CA ASN A 80 -12.43 1.29 -3.21
C ASN A 80 -12.50 -0.22 -2.93
N ILE A 81 -11.60 -0.75 -2.10
CA ILE A 81 -11.55 -2.18 -1.81
C ILE A 81 -12.63 -2.56 -0.80
N THR A 82 -13.57 -3.42 -1.19
CA THR A 82 -14.72 -3.84 -0.37
C THR A 82 -14.54 -5.20 0.30
N ALA A 83 -13.69 -6.07 -0.26
CA ALA A 83 -13.41 -7.38 0.31
C ALA A 83 -12.09 -7.99 -0.19
N LEU A 84 -11.48 -8.79 0.68
CA LEU A 84 -10.44 -9.76 0.34
C LEU A 84 -10.99 -11.17 0.51
N GLN A 85 -10.74 -12.03 -0.46
CA GLN A 85 -11.12 -13.44 -0.44
C GLN A 85 -9.93 -14.29 -0.84
N LEU A 86 -9.74 -15.40 -0.12
CA LEU A 86 -8.80 -16.45 -0.48
C LEU A 86 -9.58 -17.66 -0.98
N MET A 87 -9.06 -18.31 -2.01
CA MET A 87 -9.71 -19.47 -2.61
C MET A 87 -8.70 -20.56 -2.91
N PHE A 88 -9.02 -21.76 -2.46
CA PHE A 88 -8.45 -23.01 -2.94
C PHE A 88 -9.50 -23.72 -3.79
N SER A 89 -9.20 -23.97 -5.06
CA SER A 89 -10.16 -24.54 -6.01
C SER A 89 -9.48 -25.47 -7.01
N LYS A 90 -10.25 -26.44 -7.53
CA LYS A 90 -9.83 -27.36 -8.59
C LYS A 90 -9.45 -26.66 -9.90
N PHE A 91 -10.11 -25.55 -10.19
CA PHE A 91 -9.93 -24.81 -11.43
C PHE A 91 -9.13 -23.53 -11.21
N GLU A 92 -8.30 -23.18 -12.20
CA GLU A 92 -7.75 -21.85 -12.45
C GLU A 92 -8.71 -21.07 -13.38
N TYR A 93 -8.23 -19.97 -13.96
CA TYR A 93 -8.98 -19.16 -14.92
C TYR A 93 -9.23 -19.92 -16.22
N ASP A 94 -10.30 -19.57 -16.92
CA ASP A 94 -10.57 -19.97 -18.30
C ASP A 94 -10.56 -21.50 -18.49
N GLY A 95 -11.09 -22.23 -17.49
CA GLY A 95 -11.22 -23.68 -17.51
C GLY A 95 -9.92 -24.46 -17.26
N LYS A 96 -8.80 -23.79 -17.01
CA LYS A 96 -7.54 -24.46 -16.65
C LYS A 96 -7.66 -25.17 -15.30
N LEU A 97 -6.88 -26.22 -15.10
CA LEU A 97 -6.81 -26.91 -13.80
C LEU A 97 -5.75 -26.27 -12.90
N ASN A 98 -6.02 -26.26 -11.60
CA ASN A 98 -5.01 -25.95 -10.59
C ASN A 98 -4.04 -27.15 -10.48
N PRO A 99 -2.76 -26.98 -10.81
CA PRO A 99 -1.80 -28.10 -10.89
C PRO A 99 -1.49 -28.74 -9.54
N THR A 100 -1.81 -28.08 -8.44
CA THR A 100 -1.53 -28.55 -7.07
C THR A 100 -2.80 -28.95 -6.32
N PHE A 101 -3.96 -28.96 -6.99
CA PHE A 101 -5.21 -29.32 -6.34
C PHE A 101 -5.20 -30.79 -5.90
N ALA A 102 -5.58 -31.02 -4.65
CA ALA A 102 -5.84 -32.33 -4.08
C ALA A 102 -7.05 -32.24 -3.15
N GLU A 103 -7.92 -33.26 -3.21
CA GLU A 103 -9.05 -33.40 -2.30
C GLU A 103 -8.56 -33.71 -0.87
N GLY A 104 -9.40 -33.36 0.10
CA GLY A 104 -9.12 -33.59 1.52
C GLY A 104 -8.82 -32.32 2.31
N GLN A 105 -8.41 -32.51 3.56
CA GLN A 105 -8.13 -31.41 4.48
C GLN A 105 -6.96 -30.55 4.00
N PHE A 106 -7.02 -29.26 4.31
CA PHE A 106 -5.96 -28.31 4.05
C PHE A 106 -5.91 -27.27 5.16
N GLU A 107 -4.75 -26.66 5.33
CA GLU A 107 -4.52 -25.60 6.30
C GLU A 107 -3.56 -24.60 5.68
N LEU A 108 -3.92 -23.31 5.72
CA LEU A 108 -3.05 -22.23 5.31
C LEU A 108 -2.97 -21.20 6.44
N PRO A 109 -2.05 -21.37 7.41
CA PRO A 109 -1.88 -20.41 8.49
C PRO A 109 -1.39 -19.06 7.97
N PHE A 110 -1.97 -17.99 8.51
CA PHE A 110 -1.54 -16.61 8.25
C PHE A 110 -0.98 -16.00 9.53
N SER A 111 0.09 -15.20 9.41
CA SER A 111 0.52 -14.33 10.51
C SER A 111 0.18 -12.86 10.24
N SER A 112 0.10 -12.44 8.98
CA SER A 112 -0.28 -11.07 8.62
C SER A 112 -0.74 -10.95 7.17
N ILE A 113 -1.62 -9.99 6.93
CA ILE A 113 -1.97 -9.45 5.62
C ILE A 113 -1.71 -7.94 5.71
N ARG A 114 -0.89 -7.39 4.80
CA ARG A 114 -0.51 -5.97 4.84
C ARG A 114 -0.40 -5.39 3.44
N ALA A 115 -0.73 -4.12 3.28
CA ALA A 115 -0.36 -3.38 2.09
C ALA A 115 1.15 -3.05 2.10
N TYR A 116 1.79 -2.94 0.94
CA TYR A 116 3.22 -2.59 0.83
C TYR A 116 3.48 -1.55 -0.25
N ILE A 117 4.60 -0.85 -0.11
CA ILE A 117 5.18 0.05 -1.11
C ILE A 117 6.51 -0.56 -1.55
N ASN A 118 6.83 -0.50 -2.84
CA ASN A 118 8.09 -0.96 -3.39
C ASN A 118 9.25 -0.06 -2.95
N GLU A 119 10.41 -0.67 -2.74
CA GLU A 119 11.64 0.07 -2.47
C GLU A 119 12.26 0.58 -3.79
N PRO A 120 12.93 1.76 -3.77
CA PRO A 120 13.07 2.66 -2.63
C PRO A 120 11.78 3.46 -2.37
N ILE A 121 11.36 3.56 -1.10
CA ILE A 121 10.24 4.42 -0.72
C ILE A 121 10.66 5.89 -0.86
N THR A 122 10.27 6.54 -1.96
CA THR A 122 10.45 7.98 -2.11
C THR A 122 9.57 8.74 -1.12
N PRO A 123 10.11 9.73 -0.38
CA PRO A 123 9.31 10.55 0.53
C PRO A 123 8.14 11.22 -0.21
N ARG A 124 6.92 10.94 0.23
CA ARG A 124 5.70 11.56 -0.33
C ARG A 124 5.45 12.97 0.19
N PHE A 125 6.20 13.39 1.20
CA PHE A 125 6.15 14.71 1.79
C PHE A 125 7.56 15.27 1.92
N VAL A 126 7.77 16.43 1.32
CA VAL A 126 9.00 17.21 1.48
C VAL A 126 8.60 18.56 2.06
N HIS A 127 8.90 18.78 3.35
CA HIS A 127 8.77 20.11 3.93
C HIS A 127 10.03 20.91 3.61
N VAL A 128 9.94 21.78 2.62
CA VAL A 128 10.97 22.78 2.36
C VAL A 128 10.71 23.96 3.27
N SER A 129 11.61 24.17 4.23
CA SER A 129 11.52 25.28 5.16
C SER A 129 12.67 26.26 4.96
N SER A 130 12.37 27.56 5.00
CA SER A 130 13.36 28.65 4.91
C SER A 130 14.40 28.71 6.06
N ALA A 131 14.47 27.70 6.93
CA ALA A 131 15.22 27.74 8.19
C ALA A 131 16.72 28.08 7.99
N GLY A 132 17.32 27.62 6.88
CA GLY A 132 18.72 27.91 6.57
C GLY A 132 19.00 29.35 6.12
N VAL A 133 18.00 30.06 5.56
CA VAL A 133 18.19 31.41 4.97
C VAL A 133 17.71 32.54 5.88
N THR A 134 16.95 32.23 6.93
CA THR A 134 16.42 33.19 7.91
C THR A 134 16.79 32.81 9.34
N ARG A 135 18.09 32.61 9.63
CA ARG A 135 18.54 32.43 11.03
C ARG A 135 18.37 33.76 11.78
N PRO A 136 17.43 33.88 12.74
CA PRO A 136 17.42 35.02 13.64
C PRO A 136 18.75 35.06 14.42
N GLU A 137 19.23 36.26 14.74
CA GLU A 137 20.37 36.47 15.64
C GLU A 137 21.74 35.95 15.16
N ARG A 138 21.91 35.64 13.85
CA ARG A 138 23.24 35.30 13.33
C ARG A 138 24.21 36.51 13.46
N PRO A 139 25.50 36.28 13.79
CA PRO A 139 26.49 37.36 13.83
C PRO A 139 26.54 38.14 12.50
N GLY A 140 26.56 39.48 12.57
CA GLY A 140 26.62 40.36 11.39
C GLY A 140 25.31 40.49 10.60
N LEU A 141 24.17 40.10 11.17
CA LEU A 141 22.86 40.24 10.52
C LEU A 141 22.43 41.72 10.40
N ASP A 142 22.44 42.25 9.17
CA ASP A 142 21.80 43.53 8.85
C ASP A 142 20.28 43.33 8.72
N LEU A 143 19.54 43.66 9.78
CA LEU A 143 18.08 43.54 9.84
C LEU A 143 17.36 44.35 8.76
N SER A 144 17.92 45.47 8.30
CA SER A 144 17.27 46.34 7.30
C SER A 144 17.13 45.64 5.93
N LYS A 145 18.03 44.71 5.64
CA LYS A 145 18.07 43.91 4.40
C LYS A 145 17.32 42.58 4.51
N GLN A 146 16.66 42.31 5.63
CA GLN A 146 15.96 41.05 5.87
C GLN A 146 14.48 41.11 5.50
N PRO A 147 13.89 39.98 5.11
CA PRO A 147 12.45 39.89 4.88
C PRO A 147 11.67 40.24 6.16
N PRO A 148 10.42 40.74 6.04
CA PRO A 148 9.58 41.10 7.20
C PRO A 148 9.50 40.01 8.26
N ALA A 149 9.46 38.73 7.87
CA ALA A 149 9.41 37.60 8.82
C ALA A 149 10.59 37.56 9.80
N VAL A 150 11.79 38.00 9.38
CA VAL A 150 12.97 38.08 10.25
C VAL A 150 12.94 39.36 11.08
N ARG A 151 12.60 40.49 10.45
CA ARG A 151 12.51 41.79 11.13
C ARG A 151 11.46 41.80 12.24
N MET A 152 10.35 41.11 12.01
CA MET A 152 9.18 41.07 12.87
C MET A 152 9.07 39.75 13.65
N ASN A 153 10.18 39.01 13.80
CA ASN A 153 10.12 37.67 14.40
C ASN A 153 9.53 37.71 15.82
N LYS A 154 9.82 38.77 16.60
CA LYS A 154 9.28 38.93 17.95
C LYS A 154 7.75 39.14 17.93
N GLU A 155 7.28 39.99 17.04
CA GLU A 155 5.86 40.31 16.82
C GLU A 155 5.10 39.08 16.28
N LEU A 156 5.77 38.24 15.51
CA LEU A 156 5.26 36.95 15.02
C LEU A 156 5.39 35.82 16.05
N GLY A 157 5.53 36.14 17.34
CA GLY A 157 5.58 35.15 18.41
C GLY A 157 6.86 34.30 18.44
N SER A 158 7.97 34.84 17.93
CA SER A 158 9.28 34.17 17.86
C SER A 158 9.28 32.87 17.03
N ILE A 159 8.42 32.78 16.03
CA ILE A 159 8.25 31.58 15.19
C ILE A 159 9.56 31.11 14.54
N LEU A 160 10.43 32.03 14.09
CA LEU A 160 11.73 31.67 13.51
C LEU A 160 12.73 31.18 14.56
N THR A 161 12.57 31.60 15.83
CA THR A 161 13.41 31.13 16.95
C THR A 161 13.07 29.68 17.29
N TYR A 162 11.78 29.33 17.35
CA TYR A 162 11.35 27.95 17.55
C TYR A 162 11.76 27.05 16.37
N LYS A 163 11.60 27.57 15.15
CA LYS A 163 12.03 26.89 13.92
C LYS A 163 13.54 26.62 13.91
N LEU A 164 14.36 27.59 14.34
CA LEU A 164 15.81 27.44 14.44
C LEU A 164 16.18 26.34 15.46
N LYS A 165 15.59 26.38 16.66
CA LYS A 165 15.80 25.35 17.69
C LYS A 165 15.43 23.95 17.19
N ALA A 166 14.35 23.82 16.43
CA ALA A 166 13.95 22.54 15.83
C ALA A 166 14.95 22.03 14.79
N CYS A 167 15.62 22.92 14.04
CA CYS A 167 16.66 22.54 13.09
C CYS A 167 17.99 22.16 13.75
N ASP A 168 18.35 22.75 14.89
CA ASP A 168 19.60 22.43 15.60
C ASP A 168 19.49 21.15 16.47
N LEU A 169 18.30 20.52 16.54
CA LEU A 169 18.04 19.24 17.23
C LEU A 169 18.26 18.01 16.33
N TYR A 170 18.62 18.20 15.07
CA TYR A 170 19.00 17.17 14.10
C TYR A 170 20.44 17.38 13.64
#